data_AF-A0A497GXE9-F1
#
_entry.id   AF-A0A497GXE9-F1
#
_cell.length_a   1.000
_cell.length_b   1.000
_cell.length_c   1.000
_cell.angle_alpha   90.00
_cell.angle_beta   90.00
_cell.angle_gamma   90.00
#
_symmetry.space_group_name_H-M   'P 1'
#
loop_
_entity.id
_entity.type
_entity.pdbx_description
1 polymer ?
#
loop_
_entity_poly.entity_id
_entity_poly.type
_entity_poly.pdbx_seq_one_letter_code
_entity_poly.pdbx_strand_id
1 'polypeptide(L)'
;MDFNNYRTDSYSNLAFDRYIYHNGQNIYNPKPQAPGQSQATDDSFSLEEILEQDSNKLLDKVVTTALCISYRLKLYRSTSYQLEQKWNEFSEQIGGLSSFMLGYNQNIERRKSMLEKERTTIEKMMLENKHQTWKDLNEPISYFVDEWHKRQELKQDRKILD
;
A
#
# COMPACT_ATOMS: atom_id res chain seq x y z
N MET A 1 10.13 -31.18 -10.97
CA MET A 1 9.26 -30.96 -9.80
C MET A 1 8.43 -29.75 -10.10
N ASP A 2 7.13 -29.98 -10.24
CA ASP A 2 6.18 -29.05 -10.83
C ASP A 2 5.90 -27.84 -9.95
N PHE A 3 5.76 -26.68 -10.60
CA PHE A 3 5.37 -25.41 -10.01
C PHE A 3 3.92 -25.53 -9.51
N ASN A 4 3.75 -25.76 -8.21
CA ASN A 4 2.42 -25.79 -7.62
C ASN A 4 1.82 -24.38 -7.52
N ASN A 5 0.71 -24.22 -8.24
CA ASN A 5 -0.26 -23.14 -8.19
C ASN A 5 -0.59 -22.73 -6.75
N TYR A 6 -0.01 -21.63 -6.27
CA TYR A 6 -0.65 -20.87 -5.21
C TYR A 6 -1.77 -20.06 -5.85
N ARG A 7 -3.01 -20.52 -5.63
CA ARG A 7 -4.19 -19.65 -5.72
C ARG A 7 -3.88 -18.40 -4.92
N THR A 8 -3.66 -17.30 -5.62
CA THR A 8 -3.85 -15.96 -5.07
C THR A 8 -5.33 -15.86 -4.76
N ASP A 9 -5.71 -16.15 -3.52
CA ASP A 9 -7.00 -15.70 -3.01
C ASP A 9 -6.92 -14.17 -2.97
N SER A 10 -7.34 -13.59 -4.09
CA SER A 10 -7.49 -12.17 -4.31
C SER A 10 -8.46 -11.64 -3.27
N TYR A 11 -7.93 -11.17 -2.14
CA TYR A 11 -8.66 -10.23 -1.27
C TYR A 11 -8.71 -8.86 -1.96
N SER A 12 -9.33 -8.84 -3.14
CA SER A 12 -9.92 -7.66 -3.76
C SER A 12 -10.92 -7.13 -2.75
N ASN A 13 -10.58 -6.03 -2.09
CA ASN A 13 -11.60 -5.29 -1.37
C ASN A 13 -12.52 -4.72 -2.45
N LEU A 14 -13.64 -5.41 -2.71
CA LEU A 14 -14.56 -5.12 -3.81
C LEU A 14 -15.00 -3.65 -3.85
N ALA A 15 -15.01 -2.96 -2.70
CA ALA A 15 -15.27 -1.53 -2.63
C ALA A 15 -14.10 -0.67 -3.13
N PHE A 16 -12.87 -1.08 -2.84
CA PHE A 16 -11.63 -0.45 -3.30
C PHE A 16 -11.41 -0.66 -4.81
N ASP A 17 -11.62 -1.89 -5.29
CA ASP A 17 -11.49 -2.19 -6.72
C ASP A 17 -12.64 -1.56 -7.52
N ARG A 18 -13.85 -1.44 -6.95
CA ARG A 18 -14.92 -0.61 -7.53
C ARG A 18 -14.57 0.87 -7.54
N TYR A 19 -13.90 1.41 -6.53
CA TYR A 19 -13.46 2.81 -6.57
C TYR A 19 -12.46 3.04 -7.70
N ILE A 20 -11.48 2.13 -7.89
CA ILE A 20 -10.54 2.22 -9.01
C ILE A 20 -11.22 1.98 -10.36
N TYR A 21 -12.16 1.04 -10.49
CA TYR A 21 -12.86 0.78 -11.75
C TYR A 21 -13.91 1.83 -12.11
N HIS A 22 -14.67 2.36 -11.15
CA HIS A 22 -15.69 3.37 -11.41
C HIS A 22 -15.14 4.79 -11.45
N ASN A 23 -14.14 5.14 -10.64
CA ASN A 23 -13.56 6.49 -10.69
C ASN A 23 -12.32 6.56 -11.57
N GLY A 24 -11.60 5.45 -11.82
CA GLY A 24 -10.48 5.42 -12.76
C GLY A 24 -10.91 5.46 -14.24
N GLN A 25 -12.13 5.03 -14.58
CA GLN A 25 -12.65 5.12 -15.96
C GLN A 25 -13.59 6.31 -16.22
N ASN A 26 -14.14 6.97 -15.19
CA ASN A 26 -15.04 8.11 -15.38
C ASN A 26 -14.37 9.50 -15.33
N ILE A 27 -13.04 9.59 -15.20
CA ILE A 27 -12.35 10.90 -15.16
C ILE A 27 -12.06 11.46 -16.57
N TYR A 28 -12.18 10.68 -17.65
CA TYR A 28 -11.97 11.22 -19.00
C TYR A 28 -12.87 10.55 -20.04
N ASN A 29 -14.02 11.15 -20.32
CA ASN A 29 -14.68 11.00 -21.60
C ASN A 29 -14.69 12.39 -22.27
N PRO A 30 -13.61 12.78 -22.98
CA PRO A 30 -13.58 14.05 -23.67
C PRO A 30 -14.68 13.99 -24.74
N LYS A 31 -15.67 14.89 -24.65
CA LYS A 31 -16.68 15.03 -25.70
C LYS A 31 -15.95 15.17 -27.04
N PRO A 32 -16.31 14.40 -28.09
CA PRO A 32 -15.70 14.56 -29.39
C PRO A 32 -15.97 15.99 -29.87
N GLN A 33 -14.92 16.79 -30.00
CA GLN A 33 -15.00 18.13 -30.57
C GLN A 33 -15.34 17.99 -32.07
N ALA A 34 -16.57 18.34 -32.42
CA ALA A 34 -16.95 18.53 -33.81
C ALA A 34 -16.13 19.70 -34.41
N PRO A 35 -15.68 19.59 -35.67
CA PRO A 35 -14.77 20.57 -36.24
C PRO A 35 -15.50 21.87 -36.56
N GLY A 36 -15.02 22.96 -35.96
CA GLY A 36 -15.17 24.32 -36.46
C GLY A 36 -16.54 24.96 -36.24
N GLN A 37 -16.61 25.82 -35.22
CA GLN A 37 -17.29 27.11 -35.33
C GLN A 37 -16.65 28.07 -34.34
N SER A 38 -15.86 29.01 -34.86
CA SER A 38 -15.38 30.17 -34.14
C SER A 38 -16.59 31.02 -33.75
N GLN A 39 -16.97 31.00 -32.49
CA GLN A 39 -17.80 32.03 -31.88
C GLN A 39 -17.01 32.63 -30.73
N ALA A 40 -16.66 33.91 -30.90
CA ALA A 40 -16.16 34.75 -29.83
C ALA A 40 -17.27 34.88 -28.78
N THR A 41 -17.04 34.33 -27.60
CA THR A 41 -17.80 34.62 -26.39
C THR A 41 -16.81 34.80 -25.27
N ASP A 42 -16.81 36.00 -24.69
CA ASP A 42 -16.12 36.47 -23.51
C ASP A 42 -15.27 35.42 -22.76
N ASP A 43 -13.95 35.63 -22.80
CA ASP A 43 -12.97 35.04 -21.88
C ASP A 43 -13.21 35.58 -20.45
N SER A 44 -14.34 35.25 -19.84
CA SER A 44 -14.49 35.39 -18.40
C SER A 44 -13.85 34.17 -17.75
N PHE A 45 -12.53 34.19 -17.61
CA PHE A 45 -11.82 33.35 -16.63
C PHE A 45 -12.43 33.63 -15.26
N SER A 46 -13.38 32.79 -14.84
CA SER A 46 -14.07 32.95 -13.57
C SER A 46 -13.14 32.48 -12.46
N LEU A 47 -12.91 33.34 -11.46
CA LEU A 47 -12.14 32.99 -10.25
C LEU A 47 -12.67 31.70 -9.60
N GLU A 48 -13.97 31.45 -9.73
CA GLU A 48 -14.66 30.26 -9.22
C GLU A 48 -14.17 28.97 -9.88
N GLU A 49 -13.92 29.00 -11.20
CA GLU A 49 -13.43 27.84 -11.95
C GLU A 49 -11.99 27.49 -11.56
N ILE A 50 -11.15 28.49 -11.30
CA ILE A 50 -9.78 28.31 -10.79
C ILE A 50 -9.82 27.70 -9.38
N LEU A 51 -10.68 28.23 -8.50
CA LEU A 51 -10.84 27.73 -7.12
C LEU A 51 -11.37 26.29 -7.08
N GLU A 52 -12.28 25.92 -7.97
CA GLU A 52 -12.78 24.56 -8.10
C GLU A 52 -11.70 23.61 -8.65
N GLN A 53 -10.96 24.03 -9.67
CA GLN A 53 -9.87 23.25 -10.23
C GLN A 53 -8.77 22.98 -9.18
N ASP A 54 -8.40 23.97 -8.39
CA ASP A 54 -7.36 23.81 -7.37
C ASP A 54 -7.84 22.97 -6.17
N SER A 55 -9.12 23.05 -5.81
CA SER A 55 -9.74 22.15 -4.82
C SER A 55 -9.72 20.69 -5.28
N ASN A 56 -10.01 20.44 -6.56
CA ASN A 56 -10.00 19.09 -7.14
C ASN A 56 -8.58 18.53 -7.24
N LYS A 57 -7.59 19.34 -7.66
CA LYS A 57 -6.17 18.93 -7.64
C LYS A 57 -5.70 18.56 -6.23
N LEU A 58 -6.14 19.29 -5.21
CA LEU A 58 -5.79 19.00 -3.82
C LEU A 58 -6.44 17.70 -3.33
N LEU A 59 -7.69 17.46 -3.70
CA LEU A 59 -8.37 16.18 -3.46
C LEU A 59 -7.59 15.01 -4.10
N ASP A 60 -7.14 15.16 -5.35
CA ASP A 60 -6.38 14.13 -6.05
C ASP A 60 -5.05 13.81 -5.35
N LYS A 61 -4.33 14.84 -4.87
CA LYS A 61 -3.09 14.65 -4.09
C LYS A 61 -3.35 13.88 -2.79
N VAL A 62 -4.40 14.24 -2.06
CA VAL A 62 -4.81 13.56 -0.82
C VAL A 62 -5.13 12.08 -1.10
N VAL A 63 -5.95 11.80 -2.12
CA VAL A 63 -6.36 10.43 -2.47
C VAL A 63 -5.14 9.62 -2.91
N THR A 64 -4.33 10.16 -3.81
CA THR A 64 -3.13 9.48 -4.31
C THR A 64 -2.18 9.12 -3.18
N THR A 65 -1.93 10.07 -2.26
CA THR A 65 -1.04 9.83 -1.11
C THR A 65 -1.62 8.78 -0.15
N ALA A 66 -2.93 8.83 0.11
CA ALA A 66 -3.61 7.81 0.92
C ALA A 66 -3.51 6.40 0.30
N LEU A 67 -3.62 6.30 -1.04
CA LEU A 67 -3.46 5.05 -1.76
C LEU A 67 -2.03 4.52 -1.66
N CYS A 68 -1.01 5.38 -1.80
CA CYS A 68 0.40 5.01 -1.63
C CYS A 68 0.67 4.46 -0.21
N ILE A 69 0.19 5.14 0.82
CA ILE A 69 0.31 4.68 2.22
C ILE A 69 -0.37 3.31 2.40
N SER A 70 -1.61 3.18 1.93
CA SER A 70 -2.39 1.95 2.02
C SER A 70 -1.70 0.78 1.31
N TYR A 71 -1.18 1.00 0.11
CA TYR A 71 -0.45 0.00 -0.66
C TYR A 71 0.81 -0.45 0.09
N ARG A 72 1.59 0.47 0.64
CA ARG A 72 2.81 0.13 1.37
C ARG A 72 2.53 -0.69 2.63
N LEU A 73 1.45 -0.36 3.35
CA LEU A 73 0.97 -1.14 4.50
C LEU A 73 0.49 -2.54 4.10
N LYS A 74 -0.19 -2.69 2.95
CA LYS A 74 -0.57 -4.01 2.43
C LYS A 74 0.66 -4.87 2.11
N LEU A 75 1.67 -4.29 1.45
CA LEU A 75 2.93 -4.98 1.19
C LEU A 75 3.60 -5.44 2.49
N TYR A 76 3.69 -4.55 3.48
CA TYR A 76 4.25 -4.90 4.79
C TYR A 76 3.55 -6.09 5.44
N ARG A 77 2.21 -6.11 5.42
CA ARG A 77 1.41 -7.22 5.98
C ARG A 77 1.66 -8.52 5.23
N SER A 78 1.65 -8.50 3.90
CA SER A 78 1.90 -9.68 3.07
C SER A 78 3.28 -10.27 3.33
N THR A 79 4.32 -9.42 3.32
CA THR A 79 5.71 -9.85 3.58
C THR A 79 5.86 -10.36 5.01
N SER A 80 5.31 -9.67 6.00
CA SER A 80 5.38 -10.10 7.41
C SER A 80 4.72 -11.46 7.60
N TYR A 81 3.55 -11.68 7.01
CA TYR A 81 2.87 -12.96 7.06
C TYR A 81 3.74 -14.08 6.49
N GLN A 82 4.36 -13.88 5.31
CA GLN A 82 5.23 -14.89 4.70
C GLN A 82 6.46 -15.20 5.57
N LEU A 83 7.07 -14.18 6.18
CA LEU A 83 8.21 -14.36 7.07
C LEU A 83 7.81 -15.08 8.37
N GLU A 84 6.67 -14.75 8.96
CA GLU A 84 6.13 -15.43 10.15
C GLU A 84 5.85 -16.91 9.87
N GLN A 85 5.26 -17.24 8.71
CA GLN A 85 5.06 -18.64 8.30
C GLN A 85 6.39 -19.40 8.22
N LYS A 86 7.43 -18.78 7.64
CA LYS A 86 8.77 -19.39 7.56
C LYS A 86 9.41 -19.54 8.94
N TRP A 87 9.26 -18.55 9.81
CA TRP A 87 9.77 -18.61 11.17
C TRP A 87 9.12 -19.74 11.98
N ASN A 88 7.80 -19.91 11.85
CA ASN A 88 7.05 -21.00 12.47
C ASN A 88 7.51 -22.36 11.92
N GLU A 89 7.63 -22.50 10.59
CA GLU A 89 8.12 -23.72 9.93
C GLU A 89 9.48 -24.17 10.49
N PHE A 90 10.43 -23.24 10.64
CA PHE A 90 11.74 -23.57 11.22
C PHE A 90 11.65 -23.91 12.71
N SER A 91 10.78 -23.22 13.46
CA SER A 91 10.58 -23.48 14.89
C SER A 91 9.99 -24.87 15.14
N GLU A 92 9.03 -25.30 14.32
CA GLU A 92 8.47 -26.64 14.36
C GLU A 92 9.52 -27.70 14.01
N GLN A 93 10.35 -27.48 12.98
CA GLN A 93 11.43 -28.40 12.63
C GLN A 93 12.46 -28.54 13.76
N ILE A 94 12.85 -27.44 14.42
CA ILE A 94 13.76 -27.46 15.58
C ILE A 94 13.11 -28.21 16.75
N GLY A 95 11.83 -27.99 17.02
CA GLY A 95 11.06 -28.69 18.05
C GLY A 95 11.00 -30.19 17.80
N GLY A 96 10.73 -30.60 16.56
CA GLY A 96 10.73 -32.00 16.14
C GLY A 96 12.08 -32.70 16.31
N LEU A 97 13.18 -32.01 16.00
CA LEU A 97 14.54 -32.53 16.25
C LEU A 97 14.85 -32.67 17.73
N SER A 98 14.33 -31.76 18.57
CA SER A 98 14.54 -31.79 20.02
C SER A 98 13.76 -32.92 20.72
N SER A 99 12.72 -33.45 20.08
CA SER A 99 11.94 -34.59 20.57
C SER A 99 12.63 -35.95 20.36
N PHE A 100 13.74 -36.01 19.63
CA PHE A 100 14.50 -37.24 19.37
C PHE A 100 15.33 -37.62 20.62
N MET A 101 14.70 -38.32 21.58
CA MET A 101 15.35 -38.80 22.82
C MET A 101 16.15 -40.10 22.62
N LEU A 102 17.16 -40.11 21.74
CA LEU A 102 18.06 -41.26 21.60
C LEU A 102 19.50 -40.80 21.34
N GLY A 103 20.23 -40.52 22.44
CA GLY A 103 21.68 -40.30 22.45
C GLY A 103 22.14 -39.02 21.75
N TYR A 104 23.40 -38.65 21.98
CA TYR A 104 24.04 -37.55 21.26
C TYR A 104 24.21 -37.93 19.78
N ASN A 105 23.54 -37.22 18.88
CA ASN A 105 23.67 -37.41 17.43
C ASN A 105 24.19 -36.12 16.79
N GLN A 106 25.45 -36.13 16.36
CA GLN A 106 26.11 -34.97 15.77
C GLN A 106 25.41 -34.44 14.51
N ASN A 107 24.74 -35.31 13.74
CA ASN A 107 23.99 -34.89 12.55
C ASN A 107 22.73 -34.11 12.93
N ILE A 108 22.05 -34.48 14.02
CA ILE A 108 20.89 -33.76 14.55
C ILE A 108 21.32 -32.37 15.02
N GLU A 109 22.42 -32.27 15.77
CA GLU A 109 22.96 -30.99 16.23
C GLU A 109 23.38 -30.07 15.08
N ARG A 110 24.03 -30.60 14.04
CA ARG A 110 24.37 -29.81 12.84
C ARG A 110 23.12 -29.28 12.14
N ARG A 111 22.10 -30.13 11.99
CA ARG A 111 20.84 -29.73 11.36
C ARG A 111 20.11 -28.68 12.19
N LYS A 112 20.06 -28.85 13.52
CA LYS A 112 19.49 -27.88 14.46
C LYS A 112 20.19 -26.54 14.37
N SER A 113 21.52 -26.52 14.39
CA SER A 113 22.32 -25.30 14.24
C SER A 113 22.06 -24.58 12.91
N MET A 114 21.91 -25.33 11.81
CA MET A 114 21.55 -24.76 10.51
C MET A 114 20.17 -24.11 10.55
N LEU A 115 19.17 -24.79 11.11
CA LEU A 115 17.81 -24.27 11.23
C LEU A 115 17.73 -23.04 12.16
N GLU A 116 18.49 -23.03 13.25
CA GLU A 116 18.59 -21.87 14.15
C GLU A 116 19.19 -20.65 13.44
N LYS A 117 20.19 -20.87 12.57
CA LYS A 117 20.76 -19.81 11.74
C LYS A 117 19.75 -19.29 10.72
N GLU A 118 18.98 -20.17 10.07
CA GLU A 118 17.91 -19.79 9.16
C GLU A 118 16.81 -18.99 9.88
N ARG A 119 16.37 -19.45 11.06
CA ARG A 119 15.40 -18.74 11.90
C ARG A 119 15.88 -17.34 12.28
N THR A 120 17.13 -17.22 12.74
CA THR A 120 17.75 -15.93 13.08
C THR A 120 17.84 -15.00 11.85
N THR A 121 18.04 -15.57 10.66
CA THR A 121 18.04 -14.80 9.41
C THR A 121 16.65 -14.25 9.10
N ILE A 122 15.60 -15.05 9.28
CA ILE A 122 14.21 -14.59 9.12
C ILE A 122 13.87 -13.49 10.12
N GLU A 123 14.29 -13.61 11.39
CA GLU A 123 14.08 -12.56 12.41
C GLU A 123 14.70 -11.22 11.99
N LYS A 124 15.92 -11.25 11.42
CA LYS A 124 16.56 -10.06 10.86
C LYS A 124 15.76 -9.49 9.68
N MET A 125 15.27 -10.34 8.78
CA MET A 125 14.44 -9.90 7.64
C MET A 125 13.12 -9.28 8.10
N MET A 126 12.50 -9.79 9.17
CA MET A 126 11.28 -9.22 9.75
C MET A 126 11.54 -7.83 10.32
N LEU A 127 12.65 -7.65 11.05
CA LEU A 127 13.05 -6.35 11.58
C LEU A 127 13.34 -5.35 10.47
N GLU A 128 14.08 -5.76 9.44
CA GLU A 128 14.40 -4.93 8.28
C GLU A 128 13.12 -4.52 7.53
N ASN A 129 12.19 -5.46 7.29
CA ASN A 129 10.91 -5.16 6.65
C ASN A 129 10.11 -4.11 7.44
N LYS A 130 10.12 -4.20 8.77
CA LYS A 130 9.49 -3.19 9.65
C LYS A 130 10.19 -1.84 9.53
N HIS A 131 11.52 -1.81 9.60
CA HIS A 131 12.30 -0.57 9.52
C HIS A 131 12.11 0.12 8.16
N GLN A 132 12.25 -0.62 7.07
CA GLN A 132 12.06 -0.11 5.71
C GLN A 132 10.62 0.39 5.50
N THR A 133 9.61 -0.31 6.01
CA THR A 133 8.22 0.14 5.93
C THR A 133 8.01 1.46 6.66
N TRP A 134 8.59 1.62 7.85
CA TRP A 134 8.49 2.88 8.58
C TRP A 134 9.19 4.02 7.84
N LYS A 135 10.38 3.77 7.31
CA LYS A 135 11.13 4.74 6.47
C LYS A 135 10.32 5.18 5.25
N ASP A 136 9.70 4.23 4.54
CA ASP A 136 8.91 4.50 3.33
C ASP A 136 7.59 5.23 3.63
N LEU A 137 7.06 5.12 4.85
CA LEU A 137 5.79 5.73 5.23
C LEU A 137 5.94 7.11 5.88
N ASN A 138 7.10 7.43 6.44
CA ASN A 138 7.28 8.64 7.25
C ASN A 138 6.94 9.93 6.46
N GLU A 139 7.55 10.08 5.29
CA GLU A 139 7.34 11.26 4.43
C GLU A 139 5.93 11.29 3.82
N PRO A 140 5.41 10.20 3.20
CA PRO A 140 4.04 10.19 2.67
C PRO A 140 2.97 10.47 3.72
N ILE A 141 3.13 10.00 4.96
CA ILE A 141 2.18 10.28 6.04
C ILE A 141 2.21 11.77 6.40
N SER A 142 3.40 12.36 6.57
CA SER A 142 3.51 13.80 6.84
C SER A 142 2.86 14.61 5.72
N TYR A 143 3.20 14.29 4.47
CA TYR A 143 2.63 14.96 3.30
C TYR A 143 1.10 14.81 3.22
N PHE A 144 0.57 13.62 3.51
CA PHE A 144 -0.87 13.38 3.55
C PHE A 144 -1.56 14.26 4.59
N VAL A 145 -0.99 14.37 5.79
CA VAL A 145 -1.55 15.19 6.88
C VAL A 145 -1.58 16.66 6.46
N ASP A 146 -0.52 17.17 5.86
CA ASP A 146 -0.43 18.56 5.39
C ASP A 146 -1.48 18.86 4.31
N GLU A 147 -1.55 18.04 3.26
CA GLU A 147 -2.52 18.25 2.17
C GLU A 147 -3.97 18.04 2.65
N TRP A 148 -4.19 17.15 3.61
CA TRP A 148 -5.49 16.96 4.24
C TRP A 148 -5.94 18.20 5.00
N HIS A 149 -5.07 18.81 5.81
CA HIS A 149 -5.40 20.02 6.56
C HIS A 149 -5.67 21.21 5.63
N LYS A 150 -4.82 21.44 4.62
CA LYS A 150 -5.07 22.47 3.60
C LYS A 150 -6.45 22.33 2.96
N ARG A 151 -6.89 21.08 2.75
CA ARG A 151 -8.21 20.79 2.19
C ARG A 151 -9.34 21.08 3.17
N GLN A 152 -9.15 20.81 4.45
CA GLN A 152 -10.15 21.13 5.47
C GLN A 152 -10.32 22.64 5.63
N GLU A 153 -9.23 23.39 5.60
CA GLU A 153 -9.24 24.87 5.63
C GLU A 153 -10.05 25.42 4.44
N LEU A 154 -9.75 24.98 3.21
CA LEU A 154 -10.52 25.40 2.03
C LEU A 154 -12.02 25.05 2.10
N LYS A 155 -12.38 23.96 2.76
CA LYS A 155 -13.79 23.60 2.98
C LYS A 155 -14.47 24.47 4.03
N GLN A 156 -13.74 24.95 5.03
CA GLN A 156 -14.25 25.87 6.03
C GLN A 156 -14.44 27.26 5.44
N ASP A 157 -13.48 27.74 4.64
CA ASP A 157 -13.56 29.05 3.99
C ASP A 157 -14.74 29.14 3.01
N ARG A 158 -14.99 28.09 2.21
CA ARG A 158 -16.18 28.04 1.34
C ARG A 158 -17.50 28.13 2.12
N LYS A 159 -17.57 27.51 3.31
CA LYS A 159 -18.78 27.59 4.17
C LYS A 159 -19.03 28.96 4.79
N ILE A 160 -18.02 29.83 4.84
CA ILE A 160 -18.14 31.19 5.37
C ILE A 160 -18.58 32.17 4.27
N LEU A 161 -18.32 31.84 3.01
CA LEU A 161 -18.65 32.65 1.83
C LEU A 161 -20.08 32.42 1.30
N ASP A 162 -20.67 31.24 1.57
CA ASP A 162 -22.08 30.90 1.30
C ASP A 162 -23.03 31.38 2.42
#